data_AF-A0A956QIZ6-F1
#
_entry.id   AF-A0A956QIZ6-F1
#
_cell.length_a   1.000
_cell.length_b   1.000
_cell.length_c   1.000
_cell.angle_alpha   90.00
_cell.angle_beta   90.00
_cell.angle_gamma   90.00
#
_symmetry.space_group_name_H-M   'P 1'
#
loop_
_entity.id
_entity.type
_entity.pdbx_description
1 polymer ?
#
loop_
_entity_poly.entity_id
_entity_poly.type
_entity_poly.pdbx_seq_one_letter_code
_entity_poly.pdbx_strand_id
1 'polypeptide(L)'
;LISSISLWEIGVKSGKGKLELPLSLREYCERLARVDLVKILPVDLETWLANLELPWEHKDPADRTIVATASLRGCWLVTSDRAMAAFYARTVW
;
A
#
# COMPACT_ATOMS: atom_id res chain seq x y z
N LEU A 1 -9.31 2.27 -2.92
CA LEU A 1 -8.79 2.31 -1.53
C LEU A 1 -7.28 2.42 -1.60
N ILE A 2 -6.65 3.15 -0.68
CA ILE A 2 -5.18 3.27 -0.63
C ILE A 2 -4.75 3.01 0.81
N SER A 3 -3.92 2.01 1.05
CA SER A 3 -3.34 1.79 2.38
C SER A 3 -2.35 2.91 2.70
N SER A 4 -2.38 3.46 3.91
CA SER A 4 -1.47 4.55 4.30
C SER A 4 0.00 4.14 4.25
N ILE A 5 0.31 2.84 4.30
CA ILE A 5 1.68 2.33 4.13
C ILE A 5 2.25 2.63 2.73
N SER A 6 1.40 2.67 1.69
CA SER A 6 1.82 3.03 0.34
C SER A 6 2.25 4.52 0.28
N LEU A 7 1.61 5.38 1.07
CA LEU A 7 2.00 6.80 1.18
C LEU A 7 3.35 6.96 1.91
N TRP A 8 3.60 6.14 2.93
CA TRP A 8 4.91 6.07 3.57
C TRP A 8 5.99 5.65 2.58
N GLU A 9 5.73 4.62 1.76
CA GLU A 9 6.68 4.14 0.76
C GLU A 9 6.99 5.20 -0.31
N ILE A 10 5.96 5.90 -0.80
CA ILE A 10 6.09 7.07 -1.69
C ILE A 10 6.99 8.12 -1.06
N GLY A 11 6.76 8.45 0.23
CA GLY A 11 7.59 9.42 0.96
C GLY A 11 9.04 9.00 1.09
N VAL A 12 9.31 7.72 1.43
CA VAL A 12 10.66 7.17 1.52
C VAL A 12 11.36 7.18 0.15
N LYS A 13 10.67 6.81 -0.92
CA LYS A 13 11.22 6.84 -2.29
C LYS A 13 11.52 8.26 -2.73
N SER A 14 10.63 9.20 -2.44
CA SER A 14 10.83 10.61 -2.75
C SER A 14 12.00 11.23 -1.99
N GLY A 15 12.10 10.99 -0.68
CA GLY A 15 13.24 11.45 0.13
C GLY A 15 14.60 10.86 -0.29
N LYS A 16 14.58 9.69 -0.96
CA LYS A 16 15.78 9.05 -1.54
C LYS A 16 16.05 9.46 -2.99
N GLY A 17 15.26 10.36 -3.58
CA GLY A 17 15.39 10.76 -4.99
C GLY A 17 15.04 9.66 -6.00
N LYS A 18 14.38 8.59 -5.56
CA LYS A 18 13.94 7.47 -6.43
C LYS A 18 12.56 7.72 -7.06
N LEU A 19 11.86 8.74 -6.58
CA LEU A 19 10.55 9.16 -7.08
C LEU A 19 10.46 10.68 -7.00
N GLU A 20 10.39 11.33 -8.15
CA GLU A 20 10.13 12.77 -8.18
C GLU A 20 8.63 13.02 -8.05
N LEU A 21 8.25 13.75 -7.01
CA LEU A 21 6.89 14.24 -6.85
C LEU A 21 6.86 15.70 -7.28
N PRO A 22 5.88 16.13 -8.11
CA PRO A 22 5.77 17.53 -8.53
C PRO A 22 5.38 18.47 -7.40
N LEU A 23 5.02 17.92 -6.23
CA LEU A 23 4.52 18.62 -5.05
C LEU A 23 5.12 17.97 -3.80
N SER A 24 5.03 18.64 -2.65
CA SER A 24 5.38 18.01 -1.37
C SER A 24 4.49 16.80 -1.08
N LEU A 25 5.00 15.81 -0.32
CA LEU A 25 4.20 14.64 0.07
C LEU A 25 2.93 15.04 0.83
N ARG A 26 3.01 16.08 1.67
CA ARG A 26 1.85 16.62 2.40
C ARG A 26 0.79 17.11 1.43
N GLU A 27 1.17 17.95 0.47
CA GLU A 27 0.24 18.50 -0.51
C GLU A 27 -0.33 17.40 -1.41
N TYR A 28 0.48 16.43 -1.80
CA TYR A 28 0.02 15.25 -2.54
C TYR A 28 -1.08 14.50 -1.78
N CYS A 29 -0.87 14.20 -0.50
CA CYS A 29 -1.86 13.52 0.35
C CYS A 29 -3.13 14.36 0.56
N GLU A 30 -3.00 15.68 0.75
CA GLU A 30 -4.15 16.59 0.88
C GLU A 30 -5.01 16.62 -0.39
N ARG A 31 -4.38 16.64 -1.57
CA ARG A 31 -5.10 16.56 -2.85
C ARG A 31 -5.75 15.18 -3.04
N LEU A 32 -5.04 14.11 -2.70
CA LEU A 32 -5.54 12.74 -2.80
C LEU A 32 -6.77 12.52 -1.90
N ALA A 33 -6.77 13.08 -0.69
CA ALA A 33 -7.89 13.00 0.25
C ALA A 33 -9.14 13.79 -0.21
N ARG A 34 -9.01 14.70 -1.19
CA ARG A 34 -10.13 15.44 -1.78
C ARG A 34 -10.78 14.74 -2.97
N VAL A 35 -10.23 13.60 -3.43
CA VAL A 35 -10.82 12.83 -4.52
C VAL A 35 -11.90 11.91 -3.96
N ASP A 36 -13.17 12.14 -4.31
CA ASP A 36 -14.33 11.42 -3.75
C ASP A 36 -14.25 9.90 -3.88
N LEU A 37 -13.63 9.41 -4.96
CA LEU A 37 -13.48 7.97 -5.24
C LEU A 37 -12.28 7.33 -4.51
N VAL A 38 -11.48 8.13 -3.80
CA VAL A 38 -10.29 7.67 -3.09
C VAL A 38 -10.53 7.71 -1.60
N LYS A 39 -10.26 6.58 -0.95
CA LYS A 39 -10.26 6.47 0.51
C LYS A 39 -8.91 5.95 0.97
N ILE A 40 -8.23 6.76 1.79
CA ILE A 40 -6.99 6.38 2.47
C ILE A 40 -7.39 5.58 3.72
N LEU A 41 -6.81 4.40 3.88
CA LEU A 41 -7.04 3.52 5.02
C LEU A 41 -5.83 3.57 5.96
N PRO A 42 -6.03 3.83 7.26
CA PRO A 42 -4.96 3.67 8.23
C PRO A 42 -4.59 2.19 8.35
N VAL A 43 -3.32 1.92 8.69
CA VAL A 43 -2.89 0.59 9.12
C VAL A 43 -3.16 0.45 10.61
N ASP A 44 -4.15 -0.36 10.96
CA ASP A 44 -4.59 -0.61 12.33
C ASP A 44 -4.03 -1.95 12.87
N LEU A 45 -4.35 -2.25 14.13
CA LEU A 45 -3.93 -3.49 14.79
C LEU A 45 -4.35 -4.74 14.01
N GLU A 46 -5.57 -4.77 13.48
CA GLU A 46 -6.09 -5.90 12.71
C GLU A 46 -5.26 -6.12 11.43
N THR A 47 -4.90 -5.03 10.75
CA THR A 47 -4.03 -5.09 9.56
C THR A 47 -2.64 -5.63 9.91
N TRP A 48 -2.09 -5.27 11.08
CA TRP A 48 -0.79 -5.80 11.53
C TRP A 48 -0.84 -7.27 11.92
N LEU A 49 -1.90 -7.72 12.58
CA LEU A 49 -2.09 -9.14 12.90
C LEU A 49 -2.21 -9.96 11.61
N ALA A 50 -3.06 -9.52 10.68
CA ALA A 50 -3.20 -10.16 9.38
C ALA A 50 -1.88 -10.20 8.61
N ASN A 51 -1.07 -9.13 8.65
CA ASN A 51 0.27 -9.10 8.06
C ASN A 51 1.16 -10.22 8.62
N LEU A 52 1.24 -10.36 9.95
CA LEU A 52 2.10 -11.35 10.60
C LEU A 52 1.63 -12.78 10.35
N GLU A 53 0.33 -12.98 10.16
CA GLU A 53 -0.28 -14.29 9.90
C GLU A 53 -0.23 -14.72 8.42
N LEU A 54 0.16 -13.83 7.50
CA LEU A 54 0.28 -14.20 6.08
C LEU A 54 1.28 -15.35 5.91
N PRO A 55 0.89 -16.48 5.29
CA PRO A 55 1.77 -17.61 4.97
C PRO A 55 2.64 -17.29 3.75
N TRP A 56 3.34 -16.16 3.80
CA TRP A 56 4.21 -15.64 2.75
C TRP A 56 5.61 -15.46 3.32
N GLU A 57 6.65 -15.97 2.68
CA GLU A 57 8.04 -15.82 3.17
C GLU A 57 8.65 -14.45 2.86
N HIS A 58 7.88 -13.54 2.24
CA HIS A 58 8.36 -12.22 1.87
C HIS A 58 8.71 -11.36 3.08
N LYS A 59 9.84 -10.65 2.98
CA LYS A 59 10.46 -9.93 4.10
C LYS A 59 10.10 -8.45 4.16
N ASP A 60 9.52 -7.88 3.09
CA ASP A 60 9.18 -6.45 3.10
C ASP A 60 7.90 -6.23 3.92
N PRO A 61 7.97 -5.52 5.06
CA PRO A 61 6.80 -5.28 5.89
C PRO A 61 5.76 -4.40 5.17
N ALA A 62 6.16 -3.52 4.25
CA ALA A 62 5.23 -2.66 3.51
C ALA A 62 4.40 -3.50 2.53
N ASP A 63 5.03 -4.35 1.73
CA ASP A 63 4.32 -5.23 0.77
C ASP A 63 3.37 -6.18 1.49
N ARG A 64 3.83 -6.79 2.59
CA ARG A 64 2.98 -7.64 3.43
C ARG A 64 1.78 -6.87 3.97
N THR A 65 1.96 -5.62 4.37
CA THR A 65 0.88 -4.78 4.89
C THR A 65 -0.14 -4.45 3.80
N ILE A 66 0.32 -4.20 2.58
CA ILE A 66 -0.55 -3.96 1.43
C ILE A 66 -1.38 -5.22 1.12
N VAL A 67 -0.75 -6.40 1.07
CA VAL A 67 -1.45 -7.67 0.86
C VAL A 67 -2.43 -7.99 1.99
N ALA A 68 -2.05 -7.76 3.25
CA ALA A 68 -2.93 -7.91 4.40
C ALA A 68 -4.14 -6.97 4.32
N THR A 69 -3.91 -5.71 3.96
CA THR A 69 -4.98 -4.72 3.75
C THR A 69 -5.95 -5.20 2.66
N ALA A 70 -5.43 -5.67 1.51
CA ALA A 70 -6.25 -6.15 0.41
C ALA A 70 -7.05 -7.41 0.80
N SER A 71 -6.41 -8.34 1.51
CA SER A 71 -7.03 -9.58 2.02
C SER A 71 -8.18 -9.28 2.98
N LEU A 72 -7.96 -8.45 4.00
CA LEU A 72 -8.99 -8.05 4.97
C LEU A 72 -10.17 -7.31 4.34
N ARG A 73 -9.90 -6.49 3.31
CA ARG A 73 -10.93 -5.69 2.64
C ARG A 73 -11.53 -6.41 1.42
N GLY A 74 -11.10 -7.63 1.10
CA GLY A 74 -11.56 -8.40 -0.05
C GLY A 74 -11.34 -7.71 -1.41
N CYS A 75 -10.35 -6.81 -1.50
CA CYS A 75 -10.13 -5.93 -2.65
C CYS A 75 -9.19 -6.53 -3.69
N TRP A 76 -9.33 -6.09 -4.95
CA TRP A 76 -8.28 -6.30 -5.94
C TRP A 76 -7.09 -5.39 -5.64
N LEU A 77 -5.88 -5.94 -5.75
CA LEU A 77 -4.62 -5.21 -5.57
C LEU A 77 -4.09 -4.75 -6.93
N VAL A 78 -3.87 -3.45 -7.08
CA VAL A 78 -3.19 -2.89 -8.27
C VAL A 78 -1.68 -2.91 -8.00
N THR A 79 -0.93 -3.78 -8.68
CA THR A 79 0.52 -3.89 -8.46
C THR A 79 1.27 -4.48 -9.66
N SER A 80 2.43 -3.91 -9.98
CA SER A 80 3.39 -4.50 -10.92
C SER A 80 4.32 -5.50 -10.25
N ASP A 81 4.30 -5.57 -8.93
CA ASP A 81 5.19 -6.43 -8.17
C ASP A 81 4.80 -7.89 -8.38
N ARG A 82 5.71 -8.65 -8.98
CA ARG A 82 5.48 -10.06 -9.32
C ARG A 82 5.42 -10.96 -8.09
N ALA A 83 6.11 -10.61 -7.00
CA ALA A 83 6.08 -11.39 -5.77
C ALA A 83 4.71 -11.25 -5.10
N MET A 84 4.17 -10.03 -5.06
CA MET A 84 2.81 -9.77 -4.58
C MET A 84 1.76 -10.46 -5.47
N ALA A 85 1.90 -10.36 -6.80
CA ALA A 85 0.99 -10.99 -7.76
C ALA A 85 1.02 -12.53 -7.70
N ALA A 86 2.17 -13.13 -7.44
CA ALA A 86 2.30 -14.57 -7.26
C ALA A 86 1.64 -15.06 -5.97
N PHE A 87 1.66 -14.26 -4.91
CA PHE A 87 1.10 -14.64 -3.61
C PHE A 87 -0.39 -14.32 -3.48
N TYR A 88 -0.82 -13.12 -3.91
CA TYR A 88 -2.21 -12.67 -3.78
C TYR A 88 -2.92 -12.73 -5.14
N ALA A 89 -3.77 -13.74 -5.35
CA ALA A 89 -4.37 -14.02 -6.66
C ALA A 89 -5.29 -12.92 -7.22
N ARG A 90 -5.83 -12.03 -6.37
CA ARG A 90 -6.71 -10.93 -6.80
C ARG A 90 -5.90 -9.68 -7.14
N THR A 91 -5.09 -9.76 -8.19
CA THR A 91 -4.24 -8.65 -8.64
C THR A 91 -4.55 -8.21 -10.07
N VAL A 92 -4.36 -6.91 -10.34
CA VAL A 92 -4.41 -6.30 -11.67
C VAL A 92 -3.22 -5.36 -11.85
N TRP A 93 -2.77 -5.15 -13.08
CA TRP A 93 -1.74 -4.18 -13.44
C TRP A 93 -2.14 -3.42 -14.70
#